data_AF-A0A938E1R4-F1
#
_entry.id   AF-A0A938E1R4-F1
#
_cell.length_a   1.000
_cell.length_b   1.000
_cell.length_c   1.000
_cell.angle_alpha   90.00
_cell.angle_beta   90.00
_cell.angle_gamma   90.00
#
_symmetry.space_group_name_H-M   'P 1'
#
loop_
_entity.id
_entity.type
_entity.pdbx_description
1 polymer ?
#
loop_
_entity_poly.entity_id
_entity_poly.type
_entity_poly.pdbx_seq_one_letter_code
_entity_poly.pdbx_strand_id
1 'polypeptide(L)' 'MSPDPITKADIQHKLKELKGEVDTEVGDAKSVAITVGVVVAVVVVLTAFALGRRRGKRLATIVEIRRV' A
#
# COMPACT_ATOMS: atom_id res chain seq x y z
N MET A 1 21.40 47.58 -8.09
CA MET A 1 20.68 46.56 -8.87
C MET A 1 19.24 46.58 -8.36
N SER A 2 18.32 47.24 -9.06
CA SER A 2 16.90 47.15 -8.69
C SER A 2 16.39 45.79 -9.18
N PRO A 3 15.63 45.03 -8.38
CA PRO A 3 15.08 43.77 -8.83
C PRO A 3 14.17 44.03 -10.03
N ASP A 4 14.30 43.19 -11.06
CA ASP A 4 13.44 43.26 -12.23
C ASP A 4 11.96 43.13 -11.80
N PRO A 5 11.03 43.81 -12.49
CA PRO A 5 9.61 43.73 -12.15
C PRO A 5 9.11 42.29 -12.22
N ILE A 6 8.45 41.83 -11.15
CA ILE A 6 7.82 40.50 -11.12
C ILE A 6 6.74 40.46 -12.21
N THR A 7 6.88 39.50 -13.13
CA THR A 7 5.94 39.29 -14.22
C THR A 7 4.92 38.20 -13.85
N LYS A 8 3.82 38.16 -14.59
CA LYS A 8 2.84 37.07 -14.49
C LYS A 8 3.45 35.68 -14.76
N ALA A 9 4.46 35.62 -15.62
CA ALA A 9 5.13 34.37 -15.96
C ALA A 9 5.90 33.81 -14.75
N ASP A 10 6.54 34.68 -13.96
CA ASP A 10 7.28 34.29 -12.75
C ASP A 10 6.35 33.66 -11.71
N ILE A 11 5.15 34.23 -11.53
CA ILE A 11 4.12 33.70 -10.62
C ILE A 11 3.62 32.33 -11.11
N GLN A 12 3.34 32.19 -12.41
CA GLN A 12 2.89 30.92 -12.98
C GLN A 12 3.95 29.82 -12.86
N HIS A 13 5.21 30.16 -13.12
CA HIS A 13 6.33 29.23 -12.97
C HIS A 13 6.42 28.74 -11.53
N LYS A 14 6.40 29.65 -10.54
CA LYS A 14 6.47 29.25 -9.13
C LYS A 14 5.28 28.45 -8.66
N LEU A 15 4.06 28.80 -9.09
CA LEU A 15 2.88 28.00 -8.76
C LEU A 15 2.94 26.59 -9.37
N LYS A 16 3.47 26.46 -10.59
CA LYS A 16 3.63 25.16 -11.24
C LYS A 16 4.72 24.32 -10.58
N GLU A 17 5.81 24.94 -10.15
CA GLU A 17 6.90 24.31 -9.39
C GLU A 17 6.38 23.75 -8.06
N LEU A 18 5.70 24.58 -7.26
CA LEU A 18 5.10 24.18 -5.98
C LEU A 18 4.06 23.07 -6.15
N LYS A 19 3.22 23.16 -7.19
CA LYS A 19 2.22 22.12 -7.45
C LYS A 19 2.87 20.81 -7.91
N GLY A 20 3.91 20.87 -8.74
CA GLY A 20 4.65 19.70 -9.18
C GLY A 20 5.30 18.94 -8.05
N GLU A 21 5.93 19.65 -7.10
CA GLU A 21 6.49 19.06 -5.88
C GLU A 21 5.42 18.38 -5.03
N VAL A 22 4.28 19.06 -4.80
CA VAL A 22 3.14 18.50 -4.04
C VAL A 22 2.54 17.27 -4.72
N ASP A 23 2.34 17.30 -6.04
CA ASP A 23 1.79 16.15 -6.78
C ASP A 23 2.76 14.95 -6.73
N THR A 24 4.07 15.20 -6.70
CA THR A 24 5.11 14.16 -6.57
C THR A 24 5.08 13.52 -5.18
N GLU A 25 5.09 14.34 -4.12
CA GLU A 25 4.99 13.89 -2.72
C GLU A 25 3.69 13.11 -2.46
N VAL A 26 2.57 13.58 -3.00
CA VAL A 26 1.27 12.88 -2.88
C VAL A 26 1.27 11.56 -3.66
N GLY A 27 1.91 11.51 -4.83
CA GLY A 27 2.08 10.30 -5.63
C GLY A 27 2.88 9.22 -4.89
N ASP A 28 3.99 9.62 -4.28
CA ASP A 28 4.86 8.72 -3.52
C ASP A 28 4.19 8.25 -2.23
N ALA A 29 3.54 9.16 -1.48
CA ALA A 29 2.79 8.80 -0.29
C ALA A 29 1.63 7.83 -0.60
N LYS A 30 0.91 8.02 -1.72
CA LYS A 30 -0.13 7.09 -2.18
C LYS A 30 0.44 5.72 -2.51
N SER A 31 1.55 5.65 -3.25
CA SER A 31 2.20 4.38 -3.59
C SER A 31 2.64 3.63 -2.33
N VAL A 32 3.31 4.32 -1.39
CA VAL A 32 3.73 3.73 -0.11
C VAL A 32 2.53 3.20 0.69
N ALA A 33 1.46 4.00 0.80
CA ALA A 33 0.25 3.60 1.53
C ALA A 33 -0.41 2.35 0.92
N ILE A 34 -0.50 2.28 -0.41
CA ILE A 34 -1.04 1.11 -1.12
C ILE A 34 -0.16 -0.11 -0.88
N THR A 35 1.16 0.02 -1.02
CA THR A 35 2.10 -1.09 -0.80
C THR A 35 1.98 -1.63 0.63
N VAL A 36 1.97 -0.76 1.64
CA VAL A 36 1.80 -1.15 3.04
C VAL A 36 0.45 -1.84 3.25
N GLY A 37 -0.62 -1.30 2.68
CA GLY A 37 -1.97 -1.90 2.76
C GLY A 37 -2.02 -3.32 2.20
N VAL A 38 -1.40 -3.56 1.04
CA VAL A 38 -1.33 -4.90 0.42
C VAL A 38 -0.55 -5.87 1.32
N VAL A 39 0.60 -5.45 1.85
CA VAL A 39 1.41 -6.29 2.74
C VAL A 39 0.61 -6.69 3.99
N VAL A 40 -0.06 -5.73 4.63
CA VAL A 40 -0.90 -6.00 5.81
C VAL A 40 -2.03 -6.99 5.47
N ALA A 41 -2.71 -6.80 4.34
CA ALA A 41 -3.78 -7.70 3.91
C ALA A 41 -3.28 -9.15 3.70
N VAL A 42 -2.13 -9.32 3.05
CA VAL A 42 -1.50 -10.65 2.86
C VAL A 42 -1.18 -11.30 4.20
N VAL A 43 -0.59 -10.56 5.14
CA VAL A 43 -0.25 -11.08 6.48
C VAL A 43 -1.51 -11.54 7.23
N VAL A 44 -2.61 -10.79 7.14
CA VAL A 44 -3.90 -11.16 7.75
C VAL A 44 -4.42 -12.47 7.16
N VAL A 45 -4.41 -12.61 5.83
CA VAL A 45 -4.88 -13.83 5.14
C VAL A 45 -4.03 -15.03 5.54
N LEU A 46 -2.70 -14.89 5.52
CA LEU A 46 -1.78 -15.97 5.92
C LEU A 46 -1.99 -16.39 7.38
N THR A 47 -2.22 -15.41 8.26
CA THR A 47 -2.49 -15.68 9.68
C THR A 47 -3.80 -16.44 9.86
N ALA A 48 -4.88 -15.98 9.22
CA ALA A 48 -6.18 -16.64 9.25
C ALA A 48 -6.09 -18.09 8.71
N PHE A 49 -5.41 -18.27 7.58
CA PHE A 49 -5.17 -19.58 6.99
C PHE A 49 -4.36 -20.49 7.92
N ALA A 50 -3.27 -20.00 8.51
CA ALA A 50 -2.43 -20.78 9.40
C ALA A 50 -3.20 -21.23 10.65
N LEU A 51 -4.01 -20.35 11.24
CA LEU A 51 -4.87 -20.67 12.38
C LEU A 51 -5.92 -21.73 12.00
N GLY A 52 -6.59 -21.55 10.86
CA GLY A 52 -7.56 -22.51 10.33
C GLY A 52 -6.93 -23.88 10.05
N ARG A 53 -5.77 -23.91 9.37
CA ARG A 53 -5.02 -25.13 9.05
C ARG A 53 -4.57 -25.87 10.31
N ARG A 54 -4.08 -25.15 11.33
CA ARG A 54 -3.68 -25.76 12.62
C ARG A 54 -4.88 -26.43 13.30
N ARG A 55 -6.04 -25.77 13.33
CA ARG A 55 -7.25 -26.30 13.95
C ARG A 55 -7.83 -27.48 13.17
N GLY A 56 -7.88 -27.37 11.83
CA GLY A 56 -8.36 -28.45 10.97
C GLY A 56 -7.55 -29.74 11.10
N LYS A 57 -6.21 -29.63 11.19
CA LYS A 57 -5.34 -30.80 11.44
C LYS A 57 -5.61 -31.48 12.78
N ARG A 58 -5.91 -30.71 13.84
CA ARG A 58 -6.20 -31.27 15.17
C ARG A 58 -7.55 -31.99 15.24
N LEU A 59 -8.51 -31.54 14.44
CA LEU A 59 -9.88 -32.08 14.42
C LEU A 59 -10.10 -33.11 13.30
N ALA A 60 -9.04 -33.49 12.57
CA ALA A 60 -9.16 -34.44 11.48
C ALA A 60 -9.46 -35.84 12.02
N THR A 61 -10.65 -36.36 11.71
CA THR A 61 -11.00 -37.76 11.96
C THR A 61 -10.27 -38.65 10.96
N ILE A 62 -9.44 -39.56 11.46
CA ILE A 62 -8.79 -40.59 10.63
C ILE A 62 -9.78 -41.75 10.49
N VAL A 63 -10.27 -41.99 9.27
CA VAL A 63 -11.06 -43.19 8.94
C VAL A 63 -10.14 -44.19 8.26
N GLU A 64 -9.82 -45.28 8.97
CA GLU A 64 -9.19 -46.44 8.36
C GLU A 64 -10.21 -47.16 7.47
N ILE A 65 -9.98 -47.12 6.16
CA ILE A 65 -10.83 -47.83 5.20
C ILE A 65 -10.49 -49.32 5.30
N ARG A 66 -11.30 -50.09 6.03
CA ARG A 66 -11.28 -51.56 5.94
C ARG A 66 -12.12 -52.01 4.76
N ARG A 67 -11.48 -52.68 3.80
CA ARG A 67 -12.19 -53.46 2.77
C ARG A 67 -12.61 -54.78 3.40
N VAL A 68 -13.92 -54.99 3.52
CA VAL A 68 -14.53 -56.30 3.84
C VAL A 68 -14.81 -57.06 2.56
#